data_AF-A0A0S4JIA5-F1
#
_entry.id   AF-A0A0S4JIA5-F1
#
_cell.length_a   1.000
_cell.length_b   1.000
_cell.length_c   1.000
_cell.angle_alpha   90.00
_cell.angle_beta   90.00
_cell.angle_gamma   90.00
#
_symmetry.space_group_name_H-M   'P 1'
#
loop_
_entity.id
_entity.type
_entity.pdbx_description
1 polymer ?
#
loop_
_entity_poly.entity_id
_entity_poly.type
_entity_poly.pdbx_seq_one_letter_code
_entity_poly.pdbx_strand_id
1 'polypeptide(L)'
;MPPKKKARTDVASWECENDDGWEAYAPADIDLIEAEYVKGVASITTDKLTFNKGYGSKYTFDFKSMIQVNNDSKKQRKIRRIAPLGECQWEWKDDSGLFVPFYDDDSIEIERLYAIHGVGVGQKTKKLSFNKGYDTMYTFTFATTPSPDGDESKGTTVSGSQKNEDSGNVRELRRIQKKLPWSTEGFGIAGATLPTAAQLASITSAPATAAPPTPAATPSGAGAAVDDGAALLTRSSTLGIPQHWTAKSSHVFDASGAHSLVAVVPGSEEFTTIAGAVTSTMGKSVTVSKIVRLENMTLWTFYALTRDQVAKRTGGNGNPNERLLFYGERNAKNIQTIQRFGFDTRVAEDGAFGVGLYFGVHARFCDSGRCLQHPDGSKDVLVCRATLGETTKGAKTIRRPPPRDPKKPTLELYNSCTDDKDPHELYVLFANSQVYPDYVVTYK
;
A
#
# COMPACT_ATOMS: atom_id res chain seq x y z
N MET A 1 -0.81 7.89 37.41
CA MET A 1 -0.68 6.57 36.76
C MET A 1 0.13 6.72 35.49
N PRO A 2 1.10 5.84 35.19
CA PRO A 2 1.65 5.75 33.83
C PRO A 2 0.56 5.24 32.87
N PRO A 3 0.56 5.63 31.59
CA PRO A 3 -0.38 5.08 30.62
C PRO A 3 -0.16 3.56 30.49
N LYS A 4 -1.24 2.78 30.50
CA LYS A 4 -1.19 1.35 30.20
C LYS A 4 -0.54 1.19 28.82
N LYS A 5 0.66 0.57 28.75
CA LYS A 5 1.29 0.22 27.47
C LYS A 5 0.30 -0.62 26.68
N LYS A 6 -0.03 -0.22 25.45
CA LYS A 6 -0.74 -1.12 24.51
C LYS A 6 0.13 -2.38 24.38
N ALA A 7 -0.49 -3.55 24.59
CA ALA A 7 0.20 -4.82 24.42
C ALA A 7 0.63 -5.00 22.95
N ARG A 8 1.66 -5.84 22.73
CA ARG A 8 2.09 -6.22 21.37
C ARG A 8 0.91 -6.86 20.63
N THR A 9 0.78 -6.54 19.36
CA THR A 9 -0.37 -6.86 18.51
C THR A 9 -0.10 -8.04 17.56
N ASP A 10 1.06 -8.68 17.72
CA ASP A 10 1.72 -9.46 16.67
C ASP A 10 1.55 -10.98 16.88
N VAL A 11 0.74 -11.37 17.87
CA VAL A 11 0.50 -12.75 18.33
C VAL A 11 -1.00 -12.92 18.60
N ALA A 12 -1.50 -14.15 18.49
CA ALA A 12 -2.87 -14.48 18.87
C ALA A 12 -3.11 -14.13 20.35
N SER A 13 -4.30 -13.61 20.66
CA SER A 13 -4.71 -13.28 22.02
C SER A 13 -5.95 -14.07 22.40
N TRP A 14 -6.12 -14.37 23.68
CA TRP A 14 -7.33 -15.00 24.22
C TRP A 14 -7.96 -14.10 25.27
N GLU A 15 -9.28 -13.96 25.23
CA GLU A 15 -10.07 -13.13 26.13
C GLU A 15 -11.21 -13.95 26.75
N CYS A 16 -11.64 -13.59 27.96
CA CYS A 16 -12.80 -14.15 28.64
C CYS A 16 -13.82 -13.07 28.99
N GLU A 17 -15.09 -13.47 29.09
CA GLU A 17 -16.19 -12.58 29.42
C GLU A 17 -16.38 -12.50 30.96
N ASN A 18 -16.15 -11.30 31.48
CA ASN A 18 -16.33 -10.88 32.87
C ASN A 18 -17.53 -9.92 32.98
N ASP A 19 -17.91 -9.57 34.20
CA ASP A 19 -19.11 -8.77 34.47
C ASP A 19 -18.98 -7.32 33.91
N ASP A 20 -17.74 -6.83 33.78
CA ASP A 20 -17.37 -5.56 33.13
C ASP A 20 -17.08 -5.69 31.60
N GLY A 21 -17.31 -6.87 31.01
CA GLY A 21 -17.07 -7.18 29.61
C GLY A 21 -15.85 -8.07 29.35
N TRP A 22 -15.28 -7.99 28.14
CA TRP A 22 -14.21 -8.88 27.69
C TRP A 22 -12.83 -8.45 28.21
N GLU A 23 -12.13 -9.37 28.87
CA GLU A 23 -10.80 -9.17 29.45
C GLU A 23 -9.81 -10.19 28.91
N ALA A 24 -8.61 -9.73 28.52
CA ALA A 24 -7.55 -10.59 28.00
C ALA A 24 -6.91 -11.42 29.11
N TYR A 25 -6.62 -12.69 28.82
CA TYR A 25 -5.78 -13.52 29.68
C TYR A 25 -4.35 -12.96 29.77
N ALA A 26 -3.60 -13.37 30.79
CA ALA A 26 -2.19 -12.99 30.89
C ALA A 26 -1.38 -13.64 29.74
N PRO A 27 -0.27 -13.03 29.27
CA PRO A 27 0.49 -13.55 28.13
C PRO A 27 0.88 -15.04 28.24
N ALA A 28 1.32 -15.51 29.41
CA ALA A 28 1.68 -16.92 29.60
C ALA A 28 0.47 -17.87 29.60
N ASP A 29 -0.73 -17.37 29.90
CA ASP A 29 -1.98 -18.13 29.78
C ASP A 29 -2.44 -18.18 28.32
N ILE A 30 -2.29 -17.06 27.59
CA ILE A 30 -2.52 -16.98 26.14
C ILE A 30 -1.63 -18.00 25.42
N ASP A 31 -0.32 -18.01 25.68
CA ASP A 31 0.64 -18.95 25.08
C ASP A 31 0.24 -20.41 25.31
N LEU A 32 -0.23 -20.74 26.53
CA LEU A 32 -0.68 -22.09 26.89
C LEU A 32 -1.96 -22.49 26.16
N ILE A 33 -2.97 -21.62 26.14
CA ILE A 33 -4.27 -21.90 25.52
C ILE A 33 -4.10 -22.03 24.00
N GLU A 34 -3.34 -21.12 23.40
CA GLU A 34 -3.04 -21.10 21.96
C GLU A 34 -2.26 -22.34 21.51
N ALA A 35 -1.20 -22.72 22.24
CA ALA A 35 -0.36 -23.86 21.88
C ALA A 35 -1.13 -25.19 21.85
N GLU A 36 -2.20 -25.33 22.64
CA GLU A 36 -3.06 -26.51 22.59
C GLU A 36 -4.16 -26.38 21.52
N TYR A 37 -4.79 -25.21 21.39
CA TYR A 37 -5.78 -24.94 20.33
C TYR A 37 -5.22 -25.21 18.93
N VAL A 38 -3.99 -24.78 18.64
CA VAL A 38 -3.32 -24.98 17.35
C VAL A 38 -3.03 -26.46 17.04
N LYS A 39 -2.99 -27.35 18.04
CA LYS A 39 -2.90 -28.81 17.83
C LYS A 39 -4.23 -29.44 17.41
N GLY A 40 -5.32 -28.67 17.35
CA GLY A 40 -6.65 -29.16 16.96
C GLY A 40 -7.34 -30.01 18.03
N VAL A 41 -6.91 -29.94 19.30
CA VAL A 41 -7.61 -30.64 20.39
C VAL A 41 -8.97 -29.99 20.65
N ALA A 42 -10.00 -30.78 20.97
CA ALA A 42 -11.34 -30.25 21.19
C ALA A 42 -11.48 -29.48 22.53
N SER A 43 -10.70 -29.86 23.54
CA SER A 43 -10.68 -29.22 24.85
C SER A 43 -9.38 -29.51 25.60
N ILE A 44 -9.06 -28.67 26.58
CA ILE A 44 -7.97 -28.89 27.54
C ILE A 44 -8.43 -28.71 28.99
N THR A 45 -7.75 -29.36 29.92
CA THR A 45 -7.90 -29.10 31.36
C THR A 45 -6.53 -28.78 31.95
N THR A 46 -6.41 -27.65 32.65
CA THR A 46 -5.14 -27.15 33.21
C THR A 46 -5.35 -26.46 34.55
N ASP A 47 -4.36 -26.58 35.43
CA ASP A 47 -4.23 -25.84 36.69
C ASP A 47 -3.13 -24.75 36.61
N LYS A 48 -2.37 -24.70 35.50
CA LYS A 48 -1.15 -23.88 35.34
C LYS A 48 -1.40 -22.40 35.06
N LEU A 49 -2.65 -21.94 35.13
CA LEU A 49 -3.00 -20.56 34.80
C LEU A 49 -2.39 -19.57 35.80
N THR A 50 -1.90 -18.43 35.32
CA THR A 50 -1.18 -17.45 36.14
C THR A 50 -2.02 -16.91 37.29
N PHE A 51 -3.31 -16.68 37.06
CA PHE A 51 -4.29 -16.25 38.08
C PHE A 51 -4.72 -17.37 39.05
N ASN A 52 -4.40 -18.63 38.74
CA ASN A 52 -4.71 -19.81 39.57
C ASN A 52 -3.52 -20.26 40.45
N LYS A 53 -2.38 -19.55 40.37
CA LYS A 53 -1.15 -19.91 41.08
C LYS A 53 -1.35 -19.92 42.60
N GLY A 54 -1.30 -21.12 43.18
CA GLY A 54 -1.47 -21.35 44.62
C GLY A 54 -2.84 -21.88 45.03
N TYR A 55 -3.82 -21.94 44.13
CA TYR A 55 -5.17 -22.43 44.42
C TYR A 55 -5.40 -23.89 44.00
N GLY A 56 -4.71 -24.35 42.95
CA GLY A 56 -4.76 -25.75 42.49
C GLY A 56 -6.06 -26.16 41.78
N SER A 57 -7.04 -25.25 41.66
CA SER A 57 -8.28 -25.50 40.93
C SER A 57 -8.03 -25.81 39.47
N LYS A 58 -8.75 -26.79 38.91
CA LYS A 58 -8.63 -27.13 37.49
C LYS A 58 -9.61 -26.33 36.66
N TYR A 59 -9.14 -25.83 35.52
CA TYR A 59 -9.95 -25.11 34.54
C TYR A 59 -10.01 -25.91 33.24
N THR A 60 -11.21 -26.15 32.75
CA THR A 60 -11.45 -26.76 31.43
C THR A 60 -11.74 -25.66 30.42
N PHE A 61 -11.08 -25.70 29.26
CA PHE A 61 -11.40 -24.86 28.11
C PHE A 61 -11.94 -25.78 27.01
N ASP A 62 -13.19 -25.58 26.61
CA ASP A 62 -13.81 -26.25 25.47
C ASP A 62 -13.74 -25.29 24.27
N PHE A 63 -12.98 -25.69 23.25
CA PHE A 63 -12.73 -24.90 22.05
C PHE A 63 -13.84 -25.05 20.99
N LYS A 64 -14.75 -26.01 21.17
CA LYS A 64 -15.92 -26.19 20.30
C LYS A 64 -17.10 -25.34 20.77
N SER A 65 -17.34 -25.28 22.09
CA SER A 65 -18.37 -24.41 22.67
C SER A 65 -17.88 -23.00 23.03
N MET A 66 -16.55 -22.79 23.03
CA MET A 66 -15.89 -21.53 23.42
C MET A 66 -16.26 -21.11 24.85
N ILE A 67 -16.17 -22.08 25.78
CA ILE A 67 -16.47 -21.92 27.21
C ILE A 67 -15.27 -22.36 28.05
N GLN A 68 -14.91 -21.53 29.04
CA GLN A 68 -14.06 -21.90 30.17
C GLN A 68 -14.94 -22.32 31.36
N VAL A 69 -14.60 -23.43 32.02
CA VAL A 69 -15.26 -23.92 33.24
C VAL A 69 -14.22 -24.05 34.36
N ASN A 70 -14.46 -23.44 35.53
CA ASN A 70 -13.75 -23.81 36.75
C ASN A 70 -14.36 -25.12 37.28
N ASN A 71 -13.56 -26.19 37.36
CA ASN A 71 -14.05 -27.54 37.63
C ASN A 71 -14.52 -27.75 39.09
N ASP A 72 -14.12 -26.88 40.01
CA ASP A 72 -14.45 -27.02 41.44
C ASP A 72 -15.78 -26.31 41.75
N SER A 73 -15.87 -25.02 41.38
CA SER A 73 -17.04 -24.16 41.57
C SER A 73 -18.13 -24.33 40.50
N LYS A 74 -17.84 -25.03 39.40
CA LYS A 74 -18.66 -25.15 38.18
C LYS A 74 -19.00 -23.81 37.49
N LYS A 75 -18.41 -22.69 37.91
CA LYS A 75 -18.60 -21.39 37.25
C LYS A 75 -18.06 -21.44 35.82
N GLN A 76 -18.88 -20.97 34.88
CA GLN A 76 -18.54 -20.88 33.46
C GLN A 76 -18.27 -19.43 33.05
N ARG A 77 -17.41 -19.23 32.04
CA ARG A 77 -17.21 -17.95 31.33
C ARG A 77 -17.11 -18.22 29.83
N LYS A 78 -17.63 -17.32 29.00
CA LYS A 78 -17.34 -17.38 27.55
C LYS A 78 -15.87 -17.02 27.32
N ILE A 79 -15.26 -17.62 26.32
CA ILE A 79 -13.91 -17.28 25.84
C ILE A 79 -13.94 -16.93 24.35
N ARG A 80 -12.95 -16.18 23.88
CA ARG A 80 -12.73 -15.96 22.44
C ARG A 80 -11.24 -15.88 22.12
N ARG A 81 -10.87 -16.41 20.96
CA ARG A 81 -9.57 -16.18 20.33
C ARG A 81 -9.66 -14.94 19.46
N ILE A 82 -8.70 -14.05 19.60
CA ILE A 82 -8.42 -12.94 18.69
C ILE A 82 -7.19 -13.36 17.88
N ALA A 83 -7.34 -13.51 16.57
CA ALA A 83 -6.23 -13.89 15.70
C ALA A 83 -5.09 -12.85 15.72
N PRO A 84 -3.84 -13.24 15.46
CA PRO A 84 -2.75 -12.28 15.27
C PRO A 84 -3.07 -11.35 14.10
N LEU A 85 -2.63 -10.10 14.19
CA LEU A 85 -2.61 -9.20 13.03
C LEU A 85 -1.74 -9.81 11.92
N GLY A 86 -2.35 -10.06 10.76
CA GLY A 86 -1.62 -10.32 9.52
C GLY A 86 -1.54 -11.76 9.03
N GLU A 87 -2.30 -12.72 9.57
CA GLU A 87 -2.51 -14.01 8.89
C GLU A 87 -3.63 -13.97 7.86
N CYS A 88 -4.68 -13.18 8.12
CA CYS A 88 -5.88 -13.10 7.28
C CYS A 88 -6.28 -11.64 7.05
N GLN A 89 -6.69 -11.34 5.82
CA GLN A 89 -7.14 -10.02 5.39
C GLN A 89 -8.53 -10.15 4.77
N TRP A 90 -9.40 -9.18 5.05
CA TRP A 90 -10.70 -9.10 4.40
C TRP A 90 -10.62 -8.15 3.22
N GLU A 91 -11.22 -8.55 2.10
CA GLU A 91 -11.38 -7.73 0.92
C GLU A 91 -12.87 -7.58 0.61
N TRP A 92 -13.26 -6.40 0.12
CA TRP A 92 -14.59 -6.13 -0.43
C TRP A 92 -14.46 -5.89 -1.94
N LYS A 93 -15.50 -6.28 -2.68
CA LYS A 93 -15.55 -6.14 -4.13
C LYS A 93 -16.10 -4.76 -4.50
N ASP A 94 -15.37 -4.06 -5.35
CA ASP A 94 -15.73 -2.73 -5.79
C ASP A 94 -16.68 -2.72 -7.00
N ASP A 95 -17.13 -1.51 -7.34
CA ASP A 95 -18.05 -1.26 -8.43
C ASP A 95 -17.41 -1.55 -9.82
N SER A 96 -16.10 -1.85 -9.86
CA SER A 96 -15.34 -2.32 -11.04
C SER A 96 -15.09 -3.83 -11.04
N GLY A 97 -15.68 -4.56 -10.08
CA GLY A 97 -15.57 -6.02 -9.93
C GLY A 97 -14.26 -6.50 -9.30
N LEU A 98 -13.38 -5.60 -8.86
CA LEU A 98 -12.10 -5.91 -8.23
C LEU A 98 -12.26 -6.01 -6.72
N PHE A 99 -11.65 -7.03 -6.12
CA PHE A 99 -11.50 -7.08 -4.67
C PHE A 99 -10.43 -6.10 -4.21
N VAL A 100 -10.75 -5.37 -3.15
CA VAL A 100 -9.92 -4.33 -2.53
C VAL A 100 -9.84 -4.62 -1.04
N PRO A 101 -8.64 -4.60 -0.43
CA PRO A 101 -8.51 -4.81 1.01
C PRO A 101 -9.26 -3.75 1.82
N PHE A 102 -9.77 -4.18 2.96
CA PHE A 102 -10.03 -3.30 4.11
C PHE A 102 -8.70 -2.92 4.77
N TYR A 103 -8.67 -1.79 5.49
CA TYR A 103 -7.53 -1.48 6.36
C TYR A 103 -7.28 -2.59 7.37
N ASP A 104 -6.06 -2.67 7.90
CA ASP A 104 -5.74 -3.67 8.92
C ASP A 104 -6.67 -3.56 10.14
N ASP A 105 -6.89 -2.35 10.69
CA ASP A 105 -7.84 -2.11 11.79
C ASP A 105 -9.27 -2.61 11.47
N ASP A 106 -9.72 -2.43 10.23
CA ASP A 106 -11.06 -2.86 9.77
C ASP A 106 -11.12 -4.37 9.53
N SER A 107 -10.06 -4.95 8.94
CA SER A 107 -9.92 -6.40 8.78
C SER A 107 -9.92 -7.11 10.13
N ILE A 108 -9.31 -6.54 11.18
CA ILE A 108 -9.37 -7.05 12.55
C ILE A 108 -10.82 -7.06 13.07
N GLU A 109 -11.55 -5.95 12.93
CA GLU A 109 -12.93 -5.88 13.44
C GLU A 109 -13.86 -6.82 12.67
N ILE A 110 -13.71 -6.94 11.35
CA ILE A 110 -14.48 -7.87 10.52
C ILE A 110 -14.12 -9.33 10.86
N GLU A 111 -12.83 -9.66 11.02
CA GLU A 111 -12.38 -10.98 11.46
C GLU A 111 -12.87 -11.29 12.87
N ARG A 112 -12.90 -10.32 13.78
CA ARG A 112 -13.49 -10.45 15.13
C ARG A 112 -14.98 -10.77 15.06
N LEU A 113 -15.75 -10.07 14.22
CA LEU A 113 -17.17 -10.34 14.03
C LEU A 113 -17.39 -11.75 13.47
N TYR A 114 -16.62 -12.17 12.48
CA TYR A 114 -16.67 -13.52 11.92
C TYR A 114 -16.31 -14.58 12.96
N ALA A 115 -15.21 -14.41 13.70
CA ALA A 115 -14.72 -15.37 14.68
C ALA A 115 -15.66 -15.54 15.90
N ILE A 116 -16.39 -14.49 16.30
CA ILE A 116 -17.34 -14.56 17.42
C ILE A 116 -18.70 -15.13 16.99
N HIS A 117 -19.20 -14.74 15.82
CA HIS A 117 -20.60 -14.99 15.43
C HIS A 117 -20.78 -16.05 14.34
N GLY A 118 -19.70 -16.47 13.67
CA GLY A 118 -19.74 -17.47 12.61
C GLY A 118 -20.48 -16.99 11.36
N VAL A 119 -21.21 -17.91 10.72
CA VAL A 119 -21.91 -17.67 9.44
C VAL A 119 -23.42 -17.47 9.61
N GLY A 120 -24.04 -16.80 8.63
CA GLY A 120 -25.49 -16.67 8.49
C GLY A 120 -26.14 -15.52 9.27
N VAL A 121 -25.68 -15.19 10.49
CA VAL A 121 -26.29 -14.10 11.28
C VAL A 121 -25.57 -12.78 11.02
N GLY A 122 -26.30 -11.79 10.47
CA GLY A 122 -25.78 -10.46 10.19
C GLY A 122 -25.42 -9.67 11.46
N GLN A 123 -24.15 -9.26 11.57
CA GLN A 123 -23.59 -8.55 12.72
C GLN A 123 -23.43 -7.06 12.46
N LYS A 124 -23.85 -6.23 13.41
CA LYS A 124 -23.83 -4.77 13.29
C LYS A 124 -22.62 -4.15 13.98
N THR A 125 -21.90 -3.29 13.27
CA THR A 125 -20.83 -2.46 13.85
C THR A 125 -20.82 -1.04 13.29
N LYS A 126 -20.34 -0.10 14.11
CA LYS A 126 -19.93 1.25 13.71
C LYS A 126 -18.41 1.44 13.81
N LYS A 127 -17.67 0.46 14.34
CA LYS A 127 -16.27 0.58 14.78
C LYS A 127 -15.25 0.42 13.65
N LEU A 128 -15.58 0.95 12.47
CA LEU A 128 -14.70 0.89 11.30
C LEU A 128 -13.89 2.18 11.20
N SER A 129 -12.62 2.08 10.82
CA SER A 129 -11.67 3.18 10.70
C SER A 129 -12.15 4.24 9.70
N PHE A 130 -12.74 3.80 8.57
CA PHE A 130 -13.36 4.66 7.57
C PHE A 130 -14.71 5.24 8.00
N ASN A 131 -15.34 4.69 9.04
CA ASN A 131 -16.60 5.19 9.62
C ASN A 131 -16.34 6.20 10.76
N LYS A 132 -15.08 6.53 11.05
CA LYS A 132 -14.74 7.47 12.13
C LYS A 132 -15.19 8.89 11.79
N GLY A 133 -16.11 9.43 12.59
CA GLY A 133 -16.74 10.73 12.37
C GLY A 133 -18.10 10.65 11.68
N TYR A 134 -18.56 9.44 11.37
CA TYR A 134 -19.91 9.14 10.90
C TYR A 134 -20.60 8.25 11.94
N ASP A 135 -21.94 8.28 11.96
CA ASP A 135 -22.74 7.42 12.84
C ASP A 135 -23.45 6.29 12.08
N THR A 136 -23.07 6.09 10.81
CA THR A 136 -23.61 5.05 9.92
C THR A 136 -23.41 3.66 10.51
N MET A 137 -24.45 2.84 10.43
CA MET A 137 -24.40 1.43 10.84
C MET A 137 -24.04 0.54 9.65
N TYR A 138 -23.15 -0.42 9.86
CA TYR A 138 -22.82 -1.45 8.87
C TYR A 138 -23.20 -2.84 9.40
N THR A 139 -23.83 -3.65 8.55
CA THR A 139 -24.16 -5.06 8.84
C THR A 139 -23.28 -5.98 8.00
N PHE A 140 -22.56 -6.90 8.65
CA PHE A 140 -21.73 -7.92 8.02
C PHE A 140 -22.37 -9.29 8.17
N THR A 141 -22.63 -9.97 7.06
CA THR A 141 -23.14 -11.35 7.05
C THR A 141 -22.10 -12.26 6.40
N PHE A 142 -21.69 -13.31 7.10
CA PHE A 142 -20.64 -14.21 6.62
C PHE A 142 -21.22 -15.54 6.10
N ALA A 143 -20.53 -16.15 5.14
CA ALA A 143 -20.86 -17.44 4.57
C ALA A 143 -19.60 -18.28 4.36
N THR A 144 -19.76 -19.60 4.41
CA THR A 144 -18.72 -20.56 4.02
C THR A 144 -19.21 -21.33 2.81
N THR A 145 -18.37 -21.42 1.78
CA THR A 145 -18.64 -22.26 0.61
C THR A 145 -17.68 -23.45 0.66
N PRO A 146 -18.19 -24.70 0.66
CA PRO A 146 -17.36 -25.88 0.46
C PRO A 146 -16.60 -25.79 -0.86
N SER A 147 -15.42 -26.41 -0.94
CA SER A 147 -14.60 -26.47 -2.17
C SER A 147 -15.46 -26.98 -3.34
N PRO A 148 -15.58 -26.24 -4.48
CA PRO A 148 -16.49 -26.59 -5.58
C PRO A 148 -16.28 -28.00 -6.16
N ASP A 149 -15.07 -28.52 -6.03
CA ASP A 149 -14.62 -29.76 -6.68
C ASP A 149 -14.49 -30.94 -5.68
N GLY A 150 -14.84 -30.76 -4.40
CA GLY A 150 -14.57 -31.76 -3.35
C GLY A 150 -13.08 -31.95 -3.00
N ASP A 151 -12.21 -31.13 -3.59
CA ASP A 151 -10.76 -31.12 -3.38
C ASP A 151 -10.42 -30.52 -2.00
N GLU A 152 -10.11 -31.41 -1.04
CA GLU A 152 -9.74 -31.07 0.34
C GLU A 152 -8.47 -30.19 0.42
N SER A 153 -7.61 -30.19 -0.60
CA SER A 153 -6.36 -29.42 -0.60
C SER A 153 -6.57 -27.90 -0.73
N LYS A 154 -7.74 -27.46 -1.19
CA LYS A 154 -8.07 -26.02 -1.40
C LYS A 154 -8.75 -25.36 -0.20
N GLY A 155 -9.20 -26.13 0.79
CA GLY A 155 -9.84 -25.63 2.01
C GLY A 155 -11.22 -24.97 1.82
N THR A 156 -11.85 -24.60 2.93
CA THR A 156 -13.14 -23.90 2.94
C THR A 156 -12.95 -22.42 2.62
N THR A 157 -13.65 -21.92 1.60
CA THR A 157 -13.61 -20.48 1.28
C THR A 157 -14.61 -19.73 2.16
N VAL A 158 -14.15 -18.67 2.83
CA VAL A 158 -15.00 -17.78 3.63
C VAL A 158 -15.30 -16.51 2.84
N SER A 159 -16.57 -16.20 2.69
CA SER A 159 -17.09 -15.02 1.98
C SER A 159 -18.13 -14.30 2.83
N GLY A 160 -18.72 -13.23 2.31
CA GLY A 160 -19.81 -12.54 3.00
C GLY A 160 -20.36 -11.35 2.23
N SER A 161 -21.16 -10.55 2.93
CA SER A 161 -21.67 -9.27 2.45
C SER A 161 -21.58 -8.20 3.54
N GLN A 162 -21.15 -7.00 3.15
CA GLN A 162 -21.27 -5.77 3.93
C GLN A 162 -22.48 -5.00 3.42
N LYS A 163 -23.42 -4.64 4.28
CA LYS A 163 -24.49 -3.68 4.00
C LYS A 163 -24.23 -2.37 4.76
N ASN A 164 -24.30 -1.25 4.05
CA ASN A 164 -24.45 0.08 4.65
C ASN A 164 -25.94 0.30 4.94
N GLU A 165 -26.33 0.49 6.21
CA GLU A 165 -27.75 0.56 6.59
C GLU A 165 -28.42 1.89 6.19
N ASP A 166 -27.65 2.97 6.09
CA ASP A 166 -28.18 4.31 5.78
C ASP A 166 -28.53 4.46 4.28
N SER A 167 -27.69 3.88 3.40
CA SER A 167 -27.85 3.93 1.94
C SER A 167 -28.44 2.65 1.33
N GLY A 168 -28.50 1.56 2.09
CA GLY A 168 -28.93 0.24 1.62
C GLY A 168 -27.90 -0.50 0.75
N ASN A 169 -26.79 0.14 0.37
CA ASN A 169 -25.77 -0.45 -0.51
C ASN A 169 -25.14 -1.72 0.09
N VAL A 170 -25.01 -2.77 -0.72
CA VAL A 170 -24.43 -4.07 -0.35
C VAL A 170 -23.17 -4.35 -1.18
N ARG A 171 -22.11 -4.83 -0.53
CA ARG A 171 -20.82 -5.18 -1.15
C ARG A 171 -20.42 -6.62 -0.81
N GLU A 172 -19.96 -7.36 -1.81
CA GLU A 172 -19.47 -8.74 -1.70
C GLU A 172 -18.12 -8.75 -0.97
N LEU A 173 -17.92 -9.69 -0.05
CA LEU A 173 -16.71 -9.83 0.76
C LEU A 173 -16.04 -11.18 0.54
N ARG A 174 -14.72 -11.23 0.67
CA ARG A 174 -13.96 -12.47 0.84
C ARG A 174 -12.87 -12.33 1.88
N ARG A 175 -12.55 -13.45 2.54
CA ARG A 175 -11.41 -13.61 3.43
C ARG A 175 -10.26 -14.25 2.65
N ILE A 176 -9.07 -13.68 2.73
CA ILE A 176 -7.84 -14.22 2.13
C ILE A 176 -6.76 -14.41 3.20
N GLN A 177 -5.83 -15.34 2.96
CA GLN A 177 -4.61 -15.44 3.76
C GLN A 177 -3.67 -14.31 3.35
N LYS A 178 -3.25 -13.44 4.29
CA LYS A 178 -2.33 -12.32 4.01
C LYS A 178 -0.92 -12.89 3.80
N LYS A 179 -0.36 -12.74 2.60
CA LYS A 179 1.00 -13.21 2.30
C LYS A 179 2.04 -12.25 2.87
N LEU A 180 2.91 -12.75 3.75
CA LEU A 180 3.96 -11.97 4.38
C LEU A 180 5.03 -11.56 3.34
N PRO A 181 5.48 -10.28 3.30
CA PRO A 181 6.11 -9.73 2.10
C PRO A 181 7.60 -10.02 1.89
N TRP A 182 8.29 -10.67 2.84
CA TRP A 182 9.76 -10.58 2.96
C TRP A 182 10.61 -11.67 2.28
N SER A 183 10.11 -12.41 1.28
CA SER A 183 11.03 -13.19 0.44
C SER A 183 11.84 -12.24 -0.46
N THR A 184 13.13 -12.14 -0.17
CA THR A 184 14.14 -11.39 -0.96
C THR A 184 14.92 -12.28 -1.92
N GLU A 185 14.59 -13.56 -2.00
CA GLU A 185 15.22 -14.52 -2.92
C GLU A 185 15.10 -14.02 -4.37
N GLY A 186 16.25 -13.79 -5.03
CA GLY A 186 16.32 -13.27 -6.39
C GLY A 186 16.27 -11.74 -6.54
N PHE A 187 16.23 -10.94 -5.47
CA PHE A 187 16.09 -9.48 -5.56
C PHE A 187 17.23 -8.68 -4.93
N GLY A 188 18.20 -8.28 -5.76
CA GLY A 188 19.32 -7.39 -5.42
C GLY A 188 20.45 -7.51 -6.44
N ILE A 189 21.60 -6.87 -6.23
CA ILE A 189 22.85 -7.19 -6.96
C ILE A 189 23.54 -8.42 -6.34
N ALA A 190 22.74 -9.38 -5.87
CA ALA A 190 23.17 -10.64 -5.28
C ALA A 190 22.76 -11.75 -6.25
N GLY A 191 23.69 -12.17 -7.11
CA GLY A 191 23.44 -13.15 -8.18
C GLY A 191 24.36 -13.01 -9.39
N ALA A 192 24.98 -11.84 -9.59
CA ALA A 192 26.14 -11.71 -10.48
C ALA A 192 27.41 -11.89 -9.65
N THR A 193 28.22 -12.91 -9.98
CA THR A 193 29.61 -12.95 -9.54
C THR A 193 30.30 -11.68 -10.05
N LEU A 194 31.03 -10.97 -9.19
CA LEU A 194 31.86 -9.85 -9.66
C LEU A 194 32.78 -10.36 -10.78
N PRO A 195 32.92 -9.63 -11.91
CA PRO A 195 33.85 -10.03 -12.95
C PRO A 195 35.25 -10.12 -12.35
N THR A 196 35.92 -11.24 -12.60
CA THR A 196 37.27 -11.48 -12.09
C THR A 196 38.23 -10.41 -12.62
N ALA A 197 39.33 -10.17 -11.91
CA ALA A 197 40.33 -9.18 -12.33
C ALA A 197 40.83 -9.40 -13.77
N ALA A 198 40.85 -10.65 -14.25
CA ALA A 198 41.15 -11.01 -15.64
C ALA A 198 40.10 -10.50 -16.65
N GLN A 199 38.81 -10.54 -16.31
CA GLN A 199 37.74 -10.02 -17.18
C GLN A 199 37.76 -8.49 -17.23
N LEU A 200 38.08 -7.82 -16.13
CA LEU A 200 38.31 -6.36 -16.12
C LEU A 200 39.55 -5.97 -16.94
N ALA A 201 40.63 -6.76 -16.88
CA ALA A 201 41.84 -6.54 -17.66
C ALA A 201 41.64 -6.71 -19.19
N SER A 202 40.69 -7.55 -19.62
CA SER A 202 40.37 -7.70 -21.06
C SER A 202 39.65 -6.51 -21.69
N ILE A 203 39.11 -5.58 -20.87
CA ILE A 203 38.45 -4.37 -21.36
C ILE A 203 39.45 -3.22 -21.57
N THR A 204 40.60 -3.25 -20.87
CA THR A 204 41.63 -2.20 -20.93
C THR A 204 42.75 -2.46 -21.93
N SER A 205 42.80 -3.63 -22.58
CA SER A 205 43.80 -3.95 -23.59
C SER A 205 43.44 -3.44 -25.00
N ALA A 206 43.22 -2.14 -25.14
CA ALA A 206 43.34 -1.45 -26.43
C ALA A 206 44.81 -1.01 -26.62
N PRO A 207 45.49 -1.36 -27.72
CA PRO A 207 46.92 -1.06 -27.87
C PRO A 207 47.15 0.44 -28.07
N ALA A 208 47.89 1.06 -27.15
CA ALA A 208 48.33 2.44 -27.28
C ALA A 208 49.40 2.56 -28.38
N THR A 209 49.07 3.24 -29.48
CA THR A 209 50.05 3.56 -30.54
C THR A 209 49.85 4.97 -31.09
N ALA A 210 50.97 5.69 -31.22
CA ALA A 210 51.16 7.00 -31.86
C ALA A 210 50.44 8.21 -31.22
N ALA A 211 51.19 8.99 -30.44
CA ALA A 211 50.83 10.35 -30.04
C ALA A 211 51.17 11.37 -31.16
N PRO A 212 50.33 12.41 -31.40
CA PRO A 212 50.71 13.58 -32.18
C PRO A 212 51.65 14.52 -31.37
N PRO A 213 52.49 15.34 -32.02
CA PRO A 213 53.53 16.13 -31.35
C PRO A 213 53.04 17.46 -30.76
N THR A 214 53.65 17.86 -29.65
CA THR A 214 53.46 19.17 -28.98
C THR A 214 54.37 20.25 -29.58
N PRO A 215 53.82 21.44 -29.86
CA PRO A 215 54.48 22.71 -29.52
C PRO A 215 53.48 23.72 -28.89
N ALA A 216 53.84 24.74 -28.10
CA ALA A 216 55.06 25.10 -27.37
C ALA A 216 54.64 26.00 -26.17
N ALA A 217 55.58 26.43 -25.32
CA ALA A 217 55.29 26.97 -23.98
C ALA A 217 55.09 28.51 -23.88
N THR A 218 54.07 28.93 -23.09
CA THR A 218 53.95 30.12 -22.17
C THR A 218 54.45 31.53 -22.59
N PRO A 219 54.11 32.65 -21.89
CA PRO A 219 53.14 32.90 -20.79
C PRO A 219 52.06 33.96 -21.21
N SER A 220 51.30 34.68 -20.37
CA SER A 220 51.19 34.85 -18.90
C SER A 220 49.79 35.37 -18.49
N GLY A 221 49.44 35.34 -17.19
CA GLY A 221 48.26 36.03 -16.64
C GLY A 221 47.66 35.32 -15.41
N ALA A 222 47.82 35.90 -14.22
CA ALA A 222 47.43 35.27 -12.95
C ALA A 222 45.94 35.42 -12.59
N GLY A 223 45.36 34.43 -11.88
CA GLY A 223 44.03 34.63 -11.24
C GLY A 223 43.30 33.37 -10.73
N ALA A 224 43.72 32.85 -9.57
CA ALA A 224 42.96 31.97 -8.65
C ALA A 224 42.46 30.59 -9.15
N ALA A 225 42.72 29.56 -8.32
CA ALA A 225 42.17 28.21 -8.48
C ALA A 225 40.86 28.04 -7.69
N VAL A 226 39.90 27.27 -8.23
CA VAL A 226 38.86 26.56 -7.46
C VAL A 226 38.35 25.32 -8.23
N ASP A 227 38.66 24.15 -7.67
CA ASP A 227 37.77 22.98 -7.52
C ASP A 227 36.99 22.43 -8.74
N ASP A 228 37.64 21.53 -9.51
CA ASP A 228 37.01 20.70 -10.55
C ASP A 228 36.13 19.58 -9.96
N GLY A 229 34.98 19.95 -9.40
CA GLY A 229 33.95 19.01 -8.90
C GLY A 229 32.54 19.21 -9.46
N ALA A 230 32.26 20.36 -10.12
CA ALA A 230 30.90 20.82 -10.38
C ALA A 230 30.35 20.55 -11.80
N ALA A 231 31.15 19.99 -12.72
CA ALA A 231 30.80 19.95 -14.15
C ALA A 231 29.64 18.99 -14.53
N LEU A 232 29.32 18.00 -13.70
CA LEU A 232 28.30 16.96 -14.00
C LEU A 232 26.84 17.40 -13.80
N LEU A 233 26.59 18.66 -13.40
CA LEU A 233 25.23 19.23 -13.25
C LEU A 233 25.02 20.45 -14.16
N THR A 234 25.59 20.43 -15.37
CA THR A 234 25.22 21.38 -16.43
C THR A 234 23.76 21.14 -16.85
N ARG A 235 22.90 22.10 -16.47
CA ARG A 235 21.43 22.05 -16.53
C ARG A 235 20.88 21.46 -17.83
N SER A 236 20.33 20.25 -17.76
CA SER A 236 19.40 19.77 -18.78
C SER A 236 18.09 20.54 -18.68
N SER A 237 17.63 21.10 -19.81
CA SER A 237 16.35 21.80 -19.90
C SER A 237 15.12 20.92 -19.62
N THR A 238 15.29 19.58 -19.62
CA THR A 238 14.23 18.60 -19.31
C THR A 238 13.91 18.47 -17.81
N LEU A 239 14.73 19.05 -16.93
CA LEU A 239 14.56 19.05 -15.46
C LEU A 239 13.90 20.34 -14.92
N GLY A 240 13.32 21.16 -15.80
CA GLY A 240 12.67 22.41 -15.40
C GLY A 240 11.59 22.22 -14.32
N ILE A 241 11.58 23.12 -13.34
CA ILE A 241 10.50 23.26 -12.35
C ILE A 241 9.20 23.61 -13.10
N PRO A 242 8.02 23.04 -12.74
CA PRO A 242 6.77 23.37 -13.43
C PRO A 242 6.50 24.88 -13.37
N GLN A 243 6.14 25.46 -14.52
CA GLN A 243 6.07 26.93 -14.66
C GLN A 243 5.06 27.58 -13.70
N HIS A 244 4.02 26.83 -13.32
CA HIS A 244 2.91 27.22 -12.47
C HIS A 244 3.22 27.17 -10.95
N TRP A 245 4.41 26.69 -10.54
CA TRP A 245 4.82 26.71 -9.13
C TRP A 245 5.10 28.13 -8.62
N THR A 246 4.65 28.41 -7.39
CA THR A 246 4.77 29.72 -6.74
C THR A 246 6.19 30.06 -6.32
N ALA A 247 6.92 29.10 -5.74
CA ALA A 247 8.29 29.32 -5.27
C ALA A 247 9.31 28.79 -6.28
N LYS A 248 9.98 29.69 -7.01
CA LYS A 248 11.07 29.34 -7.95
C LYS A 248 12.48 29.43 -7.34
N SER A 249 12.61 29.90 -6.09
CA SER A 249 13.90 30.37 -5.54
C SER A 249 14.24 29.93 -4.11
N SER A 250 13.38 29.20 -3.39
CA SER A 250 13.60 28.84 -1.97
C SER A 250 13.65 27.33 -1.70
N HIS A 251 14.06 26.53 -2.69
CA HIS A 251 14.20 25.07 -2.56
C HIS A 251 15.64 24.69 -2.24
N VAL A 252 16.06 25.00 -1.02
CA VAL A 252 17.22 24.32 -0.42
C VAL A 252 16.82 22.87 -0.20
N PHE A 253 17.73 21.92 -0.48
CA PHE A 253 17.62 20.54 0.00
C PHE A 253 17.73 20.53 1.53
N ASP A 254 16.65 20.88 2.22
CA ASP A 254 16.58 20.69 3.66
C ASP A 254 16.39 19.20 3.97
N ALA A 255 17.00 18.73 5.07
CA ALA A 255 16.79 17.37 5.54
C ALA A 255 15.40 17.21 6.23
N SER A 256 14.53 18.22 6.17
CA SER A 256 13.20 18.22 6.79
C SER A 256 12.11 17.73 5.81
N GLY A 257 12.37 17.76 4.51
CA GLY A 257 11.38 17.44 3.49
C GLY A 257 10.43 18.61 3.25
N ALA A 258 11.00 19.81 3.06
CA ALA A 258 10.27 20.99 2.65
C ALA A 258 9.40 20.70 1.40
N HIS A 259 8.08 20.82 1.61
CA HIS A 259 7.07 20.78 0.56
C HIS A 259 6.05 21.87 0.88
N SER A 260 5.56 22.55 -0.16
CA SER A 260 4.48 23.53 -0.04
C SER A 260 3.17 22.93 -0.52
N LEU A 261 2.09 23.27 0.17
CA LEU A 261 0.72 22.94 -0.21
C LEU A 261 0.01 24.23 -0.60
N VAL A 262 -0.13 24.47 -1.91
CA VAL A 262 -0.63 25.73 -2.45
C VAL A 262 -2.09 25.53 -2.87
N ALA A 263 -3.00 26.31 -2.29
CA ALA A 263 -4.39 26.32 -2.73
C ALA A 263 -4.48 26.92 -4.14
N VAL A 264 -5.03 26.17 -5.09
CA VAL A 264 -5.23 26.63 -6.47
C VAL A 264 -6.45 27.54 -6.50
N VAL A 265 -6.33 28.72 -7.11
CA VAL A 265 -7.40 29.73 -7.13
C VAL A 265 -8.61 29.22 -7.92
N PRO A 266 -9.81 29.15 -7.32
CA PRO A 266 -11.03 28.74 -8.02
C PRO A 266 -11.28 29.58 -9.29
N GLY A 267 -11.66 28.93 -10.38
CA GLY A 267 -11.89 29.58 -11.68
C GLY A 267 -10.64 29.95 -12.48
N SER A 268 -9.43 29.68 -11.97
CA SER A 268 -8.21 29.75 -12.79
C SER A 268 -8.18 28.66 -13.88
N GLU A 269 -7.36 28.84 -14.90
CA GLU A 269 -7.12 27.84 -15.96
C GLU A 269 -6.63 26.50 -15.36
N GLU A 270 -5.71 26.57 -14.40
CA GLU A 270 -5.19 25.42 -13.66
C GLU A 270 -6.32 24.69 -12.90
N PHE A 271 -7.13 25.44 -12.13
CA PHE A 271 -8.27 24.86 -11.40
C PHE A 271 -9.24 24.19 -12.37
N THR A 272 -9.60 24.87 -13.46
CA THR A 272 -10.55 24.38 -14.46
C THR A 272 -10.04 23.12 -15.16
N THR A 273 -8.74 23.06 -15.47
CA THR A 273 -8.09 21.90 -16.09
C THR A 273 -8.10 20.68 -15.17
N ILE A 274 -7.67 20.85 -13.91
CA ILE A 274 -7.59 19.72 -12.95
C ILE A 274 -8.99 19.28 -12.49
N ALA A 275 -9.92 20.22 -12.27
CA ALA A 275 -11.33 19.91 -12.01
C ALA A 275 -11.97 19.18 -13.21
N GLY A 276 -11.66 19.61 -14.44
CA GLY A 276 -12.13 18.97 -15.67
C GLY A 276 -11.65 17.52 -15.80
N ALA A 277 -10.38 17.24 -15.51
CA ALA A 277 -9.83 15.89 -15.52
C ALA A 277 -10.53 14.94 -14.53
N VAL A 278 -10.85 15.43 -13.33
CA VAL A 278 -11.58 14.65 -12.30
C VAL A 278 -13.05 14.46 -12.68
N THR A 279 -13.75 15.54 -13.04
CA THR A 279 -15.20 15.51 -13.31
C THR A 279 -15.56 14.70 -14.55
N SER A 280 -14.83 14.87 -15.66
CA SER A 280 -15.07 14.16 -16.93
C SER A 280 -14.91 12.64 -16.82
N THR A 281 -14.13 12.15 -15.85
CA THR A 281 -13.83 10.73 -15.66
C THR A 281 -14.57 10.10 -14.46
N MET A 282 -15.50 10.83 -13.85
CA MET A 282 -16.25 10.37 -12.67
C MET A 282 -17.51 9.54 -13.02
N GLY A 283 -18.02 9.64 -14.24
CA GLY A 283 -19.24 8.92 -14.68
C GLY A 283 -20.55 9.38 -14.02
N LYS A 284 -20.50 10.40 -13.16
CA LYS A 284 -21.62 11.04 -12.47
C LYS A 284 -21.31 12.53 -12.30
N SER A 285 -22.33 13.36 -12.08
CA SER A 285 -22.11 14.77 -11.73
C SER A 285 -21.49 14.87 -10.34
N VAL A 286 -20.38 15.61 -10.21
CA VAL A 286 -19.70 15.94 -8.95
C VAL A 286 -19.23 17.38 -8.97
N THR A 287 -19.18 18.01 -7.80
CA THR A 287 -18.70 19.39 -7.62
C THR A 287 -17.33 19.37 -6.96
N VAL A 288 -16.32 19.93 -7.61
CA VAL A 288 -14.99 20.13 -7.03
C VAL A 288 -15.03 21.37 -6.13
N SER A 289 -14.74 21.19 -4.85
CA SER A 289 -14.78 22.27 -3.84
C SER A 289 -13.41 22.87 -3.56
N LYS A 290 -12.34 22.10 -3.72
CA LYS A 290 -10.97 22.52 -3.39
C LYS A 290 -9.95 21.76 -4.23
N ILE A 291 -8.91 22.46 -4.67
CA ILE A 291 -7.71 21.89 -5.28
C ILE A 291 -6.49 22.44 -4.55
N VAL A 292 -5.60 21.54 -4.13
CA VAL A 292 -4.32 21.88 -3.50
C VAL A 292 -3.21 21.28 -4.34
N ARG A 293 -2.33 22.13 -4.88
CA ARG A 293 -1.11 21.72 -5.56
C ARG A 293 -0.03 21.37 -4.55
N LEU A 294 0.73 20.32 -4.82
CA LEU A 294 1.97 20.02 -4.13
C LEU A 294 3.17 20.63 -4.87
N GLU A 295 4.00 21.39 -4.14
CA GLU A 295 5.31 21.85 -4.62
C GLU A 295 6.41 21.19 -3.76
N ASN A 296 6.96 20.06 -4.22
CA ASN A 296 8.01 19.30 -3.54
C ASN A 296 9.19 19.06 -4.49
N MET A 297 10.26 19.86 -4.35
CA MET A 297 11.40 19.87 -5.29
C MET A 297 12.17 18.54 -5.34
N THR A 298 12.32 17.89 -4.19
CA THR A 298 13.03 16.61 -4.07
C THR A 298 12.31 15.53 -4.87
N LEU A 299 11.00 15.39 -4.66
CA LEU A 299 10.18 14.44 -5.41
C LEU A 299 10.12 14.78 -6.91
N TRP A 300 9.98 16.07 -7.25
CA TRP A 300 9.97 16.52 -8.65
C TRP A 300 11.29 16.19 -9.37
N THR A 301 12.43 16.35 -8.69
CA THR A 301 13.75 16.08 -9.28
C THR A 301 13.92 14.59 -9.60
N PHE A 302 13.58 13.70 -8.66
CA PHE A 302 13.60 12.25 -8.92
C PHE A 302 12.61 11.85 -10.02
N TYR A 303 11.42 12.46 -10.05
CA TYR A 303 10.41 12.23 -11.08
C TYR A 303 10.90 12.66 -12.48
N ALA A 304 11.37 13.91 -12.60
CA ALA A 304 11.82 14.48 -13.87
C ALA A 304 13.03 13.72 -14.45
N LEU A 305 13.97 13.29 -13.61
CA LEU A 305 15.08 12.40 -13.99
C LEU A 305 14.58 11.03 -14.49
N THR A 306 13.63 10.42 -13.79
CA THR A 306 13.08 9.10 -14.17
C THR A 306 12.31 9.20 -15.49
N ARG A 307 11.51 10.25 -15.66
CA ARG A 307 10.79 10.54 -16.91
C ARG A 307 11.73 10.73 -18.09
N ASP A 308 12.80 11.51 -17.92
CA ASP A 308 13.83 11.73 -18.94
C ASP A 308 14.54 10.41 -19.33
N GLN A 309 14.84 9.54 -18.35
CA GLN A 309 15.39 8.21 -18.60
C GLN A 309 14.42 7.28 -19.34
N VAL A 310 13.13 7.30 -19.00
CA VAL A 310 12.08 6.51 -19.69
C VAL A 310 11.91 7.00 -21.12
N ALA A 311 11.77 8.32 -21.33
CA ALA A 311 11.68 8.95 -22.64
C ALA A 311 12.83 8.56 -23.59
N LYS A 312 14.06 8.46 -23.06
CA LYS A 312 15.26 8.03 -23.81
C LYS A 312 15.28 6.53 -24.14
N ARG A 313 14.59 5.69 -23.36
CA ARG A 313 14.54 4.23 -23.56
C ARG A 313 13.40 3.78 -24.48
N THR A 314 12.28 4.49 -24.50
CA THR A 314 11.10 4.16 -25.33
C THR A 314 11.33 4.49 -26.80
N GLY A 315 12.03 3.59 -27.51
CA GLY A 315 12.05 3.50 -28.98
C GLY A 315 12.62 4.70 -29.75
N GLY A 316 13.35 5.61 -29.09
CA GLY A 316 13.96 6.79 -29.72
C GLY A 316 13.01 7.97 -29.99
N ASN A 317 11.70 7.81 -29.80
CA ASN A 317 10.70 8.88 -30.03
C ASN A 317 10.66 9.95 -28.91
N GLY A 318 11.46 9.81 -27.85
CA GLY A 318 11.54 10.77 -26.74
C GLY A 318 10.26 10.89 -25.91
N ASN A 319 9.32 9.96 -26.04
CA ASN A 319 8.02 10.01 -25.36
C ASN A 319 8.05 9.16 -24.08
N PRO A 320 7.91 9.75 -22.88
CA PRO A 320 7.85 9.01 -21.61
C PRO A 320 6.53 8.26 -21.37
N ASN A 321 5.52 8.42 -22.25
CA ASN A 321 4.12 8.06 -21.99
C ASN A 321 3.68 8.66 -20.63
N GLU A 322 3.95 9.96 -20.43
CA GLU A 322 3.51 10.70 -19.24
C GLU A 322 1.98 10.82 -19.28
N ARG A 323 1.31 10.40 -18.21
CA ARG A 323 -0.13 10.53 -18.04
C ARG A 323 -0.47 11.16 -16.70
N LEU A 324 -1.58 11.88 -16.67
CA LEU A 324 -2.26 12.27 -15.45
C LEU A 324 -3.15 11.09 -15.03
N LEU A 325 -2.94 10.56 -13.83
CA LEU A 325 -3.69 9.42 -13.29
C LEU A 325 -4.18 9.72 -11.87
N PHE A 326 -5.14 8.92 -11.39
CA PHE A 326 -5.78 9.11 -10.10
C PHE A 326 -5.31 8.06 -9.09
N TYR A 327 -5.02 8.51 -7.86
CA TYR A 327 -4.70 7.63 -6.74
C TYR A 327 -5.67 7.88 -5.59
N GLY A 328 -6.37 6.83 -5.17
CA GLY A 328 -7.24 6.85 -4.00
C GLY A 328 -6.48 6.38 -2.78
N GLU A 329 -6.39 7.24 -1.77
CA GLU A 329 -6.00 6.86 -0.41
C GLU A 329 -7.09 7.32 0.54
N ARG A 330 -7.55 6.43 1.44
CA ARG A 330 -8.61 6.73 2.43
C ARG A 330 -8.07 7.12 3.81
N ASN A 331 -6.76 7.09 4.02
CA ASN A 331 -6.12 7.49 5.27
C ASN A 331 -5.41 8.84 5.11
N ALA A 332 -5.93 9.88 5.77
CA ALA A 332 -5.36 11.23 5.73
C ALA A 332 -3.87 11.30 6.12
N LYS A 333 -3.37 10.41 6.98
CA LYS A 333 -1.94 10.35 7.34
C LYS A 333 -1.07 9.81 6.20
N ASN A 334 -1.61 8.87 5.42
CA ASN A 334 -0.92 8.35 4.24
C ASN A 334 -0.87 9.43 3.15
N ILE A 335 -1.95 10.21 2.96
CA ILE A 335 -1.94 11.38 2.05
C ILE A 335 -0.83 12.37 2.46
N GLN A 336 -0.74 12.72 3.74
CA GLN A 336 0.32 13.61 4.27
C GLN A 336 1.73 13.02 4.09
N THR A 337 1.89 11.71 4.28
CA THR A 337 3.14 10.99 4.03
C THR A 337 3.52 11.05 2.54
N ILE A 338 2.56 10.83 1.63
CA ILE A 338 2.77 10.88 0.18
C ILE A 338 3.13 12.31 -0.27
N GLN A 339 2.49 13.34 0.28
CA GLN A 339 2.82 14.74 0.00
C GLN A 339 4.26 15.11 0.42
N ARG A 340 4.71 14.62 1.58
CA ARG A 340 6.04 14.95 2.12
C ARG A 340 7.17 14.11 1.54
N PHE A 341 6.96 12.79 1.43
CA PHE A 341 8.00 11.79 1.16
C PHE A 341 7.78 11.00 -0.14
N GLY A 342 6.68 11.23 -0.85
CA GLY A 342 6.30 10.49 -2.05
C GLY A 342 5.70 9.13 -1.74
N PHE A 343 5.44 8.37 -2.80
CA PHE A 343 4.96 7.00 -2.68
C PHE A 343 6.10 6.05 -2.27
N ASP A 344 5.76 4.97 -1.57
CA ASP A 344 6.72 3.94 -1.19
C ASP A 344 6.24 2.54 -1.61
N THR A 345 6.87 1.97 -2.64
CA THR A 345 6.54 0.63 -3.16
C THR A 345 6.86 -0.50 -2.17
N ARG A 346 7.64 -0.24 -1.11
CA ARG A 346 7.96 -1.24 -0.08
C ARG A 346 6.79 -1.56 0.84
N VAL A 347 5.83 -0.64 0.95
CA VAL A 347 4.58 -0.83 1.72
C VAL A 347 3.37 -1.13 0.83
N ALA A 348 3.59 -1.38 -0.47
CA ALA A 348 2.53 -1.80 -1.38
C ALA A 348 2.05 -3.23 -1.06
N GLU A 349 0.73 -3.42 -1.05
CA GLU A 349 0.11 -4.74 -0.89
C GLU A 349 0.04 -5.50 -2.23
N ASP A 350 -0.11 -6.83 -2.19
CA ASP A 350 -0.25 -7.65 -3.39
C ASP A 350 -1.64 -7.47 -4.00
N GLY A 351 -1.69 -7.17 -5.30
CA GLY A 351 -2.92 -7.01 -6.06
C GLY A 351 -2.96 -7.88 -7.30
N ALA A 352 -4.08 -7.83 -8.03
CA ALA A 352 -4.32 -8.67 -9.21
C ALA A 352 -3.22 -8.58 -10.30
N PHE A 353 -2.52 -7.45 -10.37
CA PHE A 353 -1.57 -7.09 -11.43
C PHE A 353 -0.14 -6.84 -10.90
N GLY A 354 0.14 -7.20 -9.64
CA GLY A 354 1.45 -7.13 -8.99
C GLY A 354 1.43 -6.46 -7.61
N VAL A 355 2.58 -6.50 -6.93
CA VAL A 355 2.85 -5.77 -5.69
C VAL A 355 3.46 -4.42 -6.05
N GLY A 356 2.64 -3.38 -6.09
CA GLY A 356 3.03 -2.07 -6.60
C GLY A 356 1.97 -1.00 -6.36
N LEU A 357 2.19 0.19 -6.90
CA LEU A 357 1.33 1.36 -6.74
C LEU A 357 0.26 1.37 -7.85
N TYR A 358 -1.01 1.26 -7.47
CA TYR A 358 -2.14 1.18 -8.40
C TYR A 358 -2.75 2.56 -8.67
N PHE A 359 -2.80 2.95 -9.94
CA PHE A 359 -3.35 4.23 -10.39
C PHE A 359 -4.52 4.00 -11.34
N GLY A 360 -5.66 4.65 -11.08
CA GLY A 360 -6.82 4.62 -11.97
C GLY A 360 -6.64 5.56 -13.16
N VAL A 361 -7.05 5.11 -14.35
CA VAL A 361 -7.14 5.96 -15.56
C VAL A 361 -8.31 6.94 -15.44
N HIS A 362 -9.39 6.52 -14.77
CA HIS A 362 -10.60 7.30 -14.56
C HIS A 362 -10.82 7.58 -13.07
N ALA A 363 -11.23 8.80 -12.68
CA ALA A 363 -11.45 9.16 -11.27
C ALA A 363 -12.51 8.28 -10.58
N ARG A 364 -13.49 7.76 -11.33
CA ARG A 364 -14.49 6.78 -10.81
C ARG A 364 -13.87 5.52 -10.21
N PHE A 365 -12.69 5.10 -10.66
CA PHE A 365 -11.94 3.98 -10.09
C PHE A 365 -11.51 4.25 -8.63
N CYS A 366 -11.23 5.51 -8.30
CA CYS A 366 -10.90 5.91 -6.94
C CYS A 366 -12.17 6.18 -6.11
N ASP A 367 -13.18 6.83 -6.70
CA ASP A 367 -14.45 7.16 -6.04
C ASP A 367 -15.23 5.93 -5.54
N SER A 368 -15.15 4.79 -6.24
CA SER A 368 -15.82 3.52 -5.88
C SER A 368 -15.47 2.98 -4.48
N GLY A 369 -14.46 3.55 -3.82
CA GLY A 369 -14.24 3.39 -2.39
C GLY A 369 -12.79 3.46 -1.95
N ARG A 370 -11.87 3.94 -2.81
CA ARG A 370 -10.43 4.10 -2.51
C ARG A 370 -10.07 5.52 -2.04
N CYS A 371 -10.93 6.52 -2.27
CA CYS A 371 -10.76 7.88 -1.76
C CYS A 371 -10.98 7.99 -0.24
N LEU A 372 -10.31 8.97 0.38
CA LEU A 372 -10.65 9.48 1.70
C LEU A 372 -12.01 10.15 1.62
N GLN A 373 -12.88 9.86 2.57
CA GLN A 373 -14.19 10.47 2.69
C GLN A 373 -14.23 11.28 3.99
N HIS A 374 -14.71 12.52 3.92
CA HIS A 374 -14.84 13.44 5.05
C HIS A 374 -16.27 13.42 5.62
N PRO A 375 -16.47 13.71 6.92
CA PRO A 375 -17.80 13.67 7.58
C PRO A 375 -18.91 14.50 6.92
N ASP A 376 -18.56 15.52 6.12
CA ASP A 376 -19.50 16.33 5.33
C ASP A 376 -19.96 15.64 4.02
N GLY A 377 -19.46 14.43 3.74
CA GLY A 377 -19.71 13.64 2.55
C GLY A 377 -18.77 13.93 1.37
N SER A 378 -17.85 14.89 1.49
CA SER A 378 -16.84 15.14 0.45
C SER A 378 -15.76 14.05 0.43
N LYS A 379 -15.00 13.97 -0.66
CA LYS A 379 -13.93 13.00 -0.88
C LYS A 379 -12.66 13.65 -1.40
N ASP A 380 -11.50 13.13 -0.99
CA ASP A 380 -10.20 13.50 -1.57
C ASP A 380 -9.69 12.42 -2.53
N VAL A 381 -9.16 12.85 -3.68
CA VAL A 381 -8.37 12.03 -4.61
C VAL A 381 -7.03 12.71 -4.90
N LEU A 382 -5.95 11.93 -4.98
CA LEU A 382 -4.68 12.44 -5.48
C LEU A 382 -4.69 12.38 -7.00
N VAL A 383 -4.25 13.47 -7.63
CA VAL A 383 -3.99 13.55 -9.07
C VAL A 383 -2.48 13.52 -9.25
N CYS A 384 -1.97 12.55 -10.00
CA CYS A 384 -0.55 12.25 -10.08
C CYS A 384 -0.06 12.24 -11.52
N ARG A 385 1.16 12.73 -11.75
CA ARG A 385 1.88 12.53 -13.03
C ARG A 385 2.62 11.21 -12.96
N ALA A 386 2.39 10.33 -13.94
CA ALA A 386 2.99 9.01 -14.02
C ALA A 386 3.72 8.85 -15.35
N THR A 387 5.01 8.48 -15.33
CA THR A 387 5.76 8.14 -16.55
C THR A 387 5.62 6.64 -16.81
N LEU A 388 4.66 6.27 -17.65
CA LEU A 388 4.29 4.86 -17.86
C LEU A 388 5.27 4.09 -18.72
N GLY A 389 6.00 4.77 -19.62
CA GLY A 389 6.88 4.16 -20.60
C GLY A 389 6.18 3.08 -21.43
N GLU A 390 6.89 1.97 -21.63
CA GLU A 390 6.31 0.76 -22.22
C GLU A 390 5.54 -0.05 -21.15
N THR A 391 4.27 -0.32 -21.44
CA THR A 391 3.31 -1.02 -20.58
C THR A 391 3.14 -2.47 -20.99
N THR A 392 2.90 -3.38 -20.04
CA THR A 392 2.52 -4.78 -20.32
C THR A 392 1.46 -5.30 -19.35
N LYS A 393 0.93 -6.50 -19.58
CA LYS A 393 -0.01 -7.15 -18.65
C LYS A 393 0.64 -7.42 -17.29
N GLY A 394 -0.02 -7.00 -16.22
CA GLY A 394 0.40 -7.36 -14.85
C GLY A 394 -0.05 -8.76 -14.45
N ALA A 395 0.58 -9.30 -13.41
CA ALA A 395 0.22 -10.58 -12.80
C ALA A 395 0.41 -10.51 -11.27
N LYS A 396 -0.37 -11.26 -10.51
CA LYS A 396 -0.23 -11.36 -9.04
C LYS A 396 1.20 -11.68 -8.62
N THR A 397 1.59 -11.24 -7.42
CA THR A 397 2.89 -11.50 -6.78
C THR A 397 4.14 -10.90 -7.44
N ILE A 398 4.08 -10.40 -8.68
CA ILE A 398 5.26 -9.77 -9.31
C ILE A 398 5.60 -8.46 -8.58
N ARG A 399 6.89 -8.26 -8.28
CA ARG A 399 7.39 -7.05 -7.59
C ARG A 399 8.06 -6.04 -8.53
N ARG A 400 8.10 -6.34 -9.82
CA ARG A 400 8.67 -5.53 -10.92
C ARG A 400 7.89 -5.86 -12.19
N PRO A 401 7.91 -4.99 -13.23
CA PRO A 401 7.36 -5.33 -14.52
C PRO A 401 8.04 -6.56 -15.13
N PRO A 402 7.32 -7.36 -15.95
CA PRO A 402 7.91 -8.45 -16.73
C PRO A 402 9.07 -8.00 -17.63
N PRO A 403 9.94 -8.94 -18.07
CA PRO A 403 10.94 -8.66 -19.09
C PRO A 403 10.31 -8.47 -20.48
N ARG A 404 10.93 -7.62 -21.31
CA ARG A 404 10.53 -7.40 -22.72
C ARG A 404 10.81 -8.64 -23.59
N ASP A 405 11.95 -9.26 -23.36
CA ASP A 405 12.33 -10.55 -23.96
C ASP A 405 12.45 -11.60 -22.86
N PRO A 406 11.57 -12.62 -22.81
CA PRO A 406 11.67 -13.72 -21.83
C PRO A 406 13.01 -14.47 -21.84
N LYS A 407 13.76 -14.42 -22.95
CA LYS A 407 15.11 -15.02 -23.06
C LYS A 407 16.21 -14.15 -22.46
N LYS A 408 15.90 -12.91 -22.07
CA LYS A 408 16.81 -11.91 -21.51
C LYS A 408 16.21 -11.26 -20.24
N PRO A 409 15.84 -12.06 -19.22
CA PRO A 409 14.94 -11.63 -18.14
C PRO A 409 15.48 -10.50 -17.23
N THR A 410 16.78 -10.20 -17.29
CA THR A 410 17.45 -9.20 -16.47
C THR A 410 17.93 -7.96 -17.23
N LEU A 411 17.89 -7.97 -18.56
CA LEU A 411 18.47 -6.90 -19.39
C LEU A 411 17.49 -5.75 -19.63
N GLU A 412 16.25 -6.06 -20.02
CA GLU A 412 15.24 -5.05 -20.30
C GLU A 412 13.87 -5.48 -19.74
N LEU A 413 13.37 -4.70 -18.79
CA LEU A 413 12.02 -4.81 -18.26
C LEU A 413 11.10 -3.79 -18.92
N TYR A 414 9.80 -4.07 -18.95
CA TYR A 414 8.79 -3.04 -19.16
C TYR A 414 8.86 -1.97 -18.06
N ASN A 415 8.22 -0.82 -18.28
CA ASN A 415 8.22 0.27 -17.32
C ASN A 415 7.04 0.19 -16.34
N SER A 416 5.89 -0.33 -16.78
CA SER A 416 4.67 -0.42 -15.96
C SER A 416 3.79 -1.59 -16.37
N CYS A 417 2.83 -1.94 -15.51
CA CYS A 417 1.83 -2.98 -15.78
C CYS A 417 0.42 -2.39 -15.92
N THR A 418 -0.50 -3.14 -16.53
CA THR A 418 -1.92 -2.79 -16.69
C THR A 418 -2.85 -4.00 -16.53
N ASP A 419 -4.17 -3.78 -16.55
CA ASP A 419 -5.22 -4.79 -16.32
C ASP A 419 -5.64 -5.59 -17.56
N ASP A 420 -4.94 -5.42 -18.68
CA ASP A 420 -5.13 -6.16 -19.94
C ASP A 420 -6.51 -5.96 -20.61
N LYS A 421 -7.25 -4.93 -20.21
CA LYS A 421 -8.46 -4.45 -20.89
C LYS A 421 -8.10 -3.38 -21.92
N ASP A 422 -8.90 -3.23 -22.97
CA ASP A 422 -8.86 -2.06 -23.84
C ASP A 422 -10.27 -1.42 -23.88
N PRO A 423 -10.46 -0.18 -23.38
CA PRO A 423 -9.45 0.69 -22.74
C PRO A 423 -9.00 0.17 -21.37
N HIS A 424 -7.74 0.46 -21.01
CA HIS A 424 -7.18 0.19 -19.69
C HIS A 424 -7.91 0.99 -18.60
N GLU A 425 -8.24 0.33 -17.48
CA GLU A 425 -8.85 1.02 -16.33
C GLU A 425 -7.82 1.47 -15.28
N LEU A 426 -6.64 0.81 -15.25
CA LEU A 426 -5.58 1.09 -14.30
C LEU A 426 -4.17 0.84 -14.87
N TYR A 427 -3.19 1.41 -14.19
CA TYR A 427 -1.77 1.08 -14.31
C TYR A 427 -1.16 0.75 -12.95
N VAL A 428 -0.12 -0.08 -12.95
CA VAL A 428 0.68 -0.42 -11.76
C VAL A 428 2.14 0.02 -11.97
N LEU A 429 2.65 0.81 -11.03
CA LEU A 429 4.03 1.29 -11.00
C LEU A 429 4.83 0.61 -9.89
N PHE A 430 6.12 0.37 -10.14
CA PHE A 430 6.98 -0.43 -9.26
C PHE A 430 8.20 0.34 -8.74
N ALA A 431 8.36 1.62 -9.11
CA ALA A 431 9.38 2.49 -8.56
C ALA A 431 8.80 3.85 -8.13
N ASN A 432 9.17 4.29 -6.92
CA ASN A 432 8.68 5.52 -6.27
C ASN A 432 8.84 6.77 -7.17
N SER A 433 9.93 6.84 -7.93
CA SER A 433 10.26 7.97 -8.80
C SER A 433 9.56 7.96 -10.16
N GLN A 434 8.77 6.94 -10.51
CA GLN A 434 7.95 6.94 -11.74
C GLN A 434 6.70 7.80 -11.61
N VAL A 435 6.41 8.34 -10.42
CA VAL A 435 5.21 9.11 -10.13
C VAL A 435 5.50 10.35 -9.27
N TYR A 436 4.83 11.45 -9.59
CA TYR A 436 4.78 12.66 -8.77
C TYR A 436 3.33 12.94 -8.35
N PRO A 437 3.02 13.03 -7.03
CA PRO A 437 1.72 13.50 -6.56
C PRO A 437 1.61 15.01 -6.81
N ASP A 438 0.81 15.42 -7.79
CA ASP A 438 0.77 16.81 -8.29
C ASP A 438 -0.30 17.64 -7.57
N TYR A 439 -1.48 17.04 -7.33
CA TYR A 439 -2.59 17.69 -6.61
C TYR A 439 -3.29 16.74 -5.64
N VAL A 440 -3.95 17.33 -4.64
CA VAL A 440 -5.10 16.74 -3.93
C VAL A 440 -6.34 17.52 -4.33
N VAL A 441 -7.37 16.81 -4.78
CA VAL A 441 -8.66 17.37 -5.20
C VAL A 441 -9.75 16.89 -4.25
N THR A 442 -10.43 17.83 -3.60
CA THR A 442 -11.63 17.58 -2.79
C THR A 442 -12.88 17.82 -3.64
N TYR A 443 -13.79 16.85 -3.67
CA TYR A 443 -15.03 16.90 -4.45
C TYR A 443 -16.20 16.28 -3.68
N LYS A 444 -17.43 16.47 -4.16
CA LYS A 444 -18.65 15.86 -3.63
C LYS A 444 -19.62 15.48 -4.74
#